data_AF-A0A958KP43-F1
#
_entry.id   AF-A0A958KP43-F1
#
_cell.length_a   1.000
_cell.length_b   1.000
_cell.length_c   1.000
_cell.angle_alpha   90.00
_cell.angle_beta   90.00
_cell.angle_gamma   90.00
#
_symmetry.space_group_name_H-M   'P 1'
#
loop_
_entity.id
_entity.type
_entity.pdbx_description
1 polymer ?
#
loop_
_entity_poly.entity_id
_entity_poly.type
_entity_poly.pdbx_seq_one_letter_code
_entity_poly.pdbx_strand_id
1 'polypeptide(L)'
;MISSAIIVFREMLEISLVLGILLAATRGVANRGRWICAGIAAGLLGSALIAVFMEQISMAFEGMGQEIFNAIVLLVAAVLIGITVVWMHKHARELSAHLRQVGSDVTQGLRHSSVLATVVALTILRDGSEIVLLGHGLLAAQQSVATLLLGGLIGLVAGGLVGLALYVGLLRAASRHIFAVTSWLLIFLCAGMVSQAVKFLSAADVVPSLIYPLWDTSAILSERGIVGQSLHVMLGYSARPSGMQVLCYIATILVVGSALVLSRKDGWLRSRLFSGAVAAAGLAILLFATVRPAFAIDKIYSPIVEGGELELETRGTYGFDDESDKDDAYKQLFGIGYGFTDRFAAETYAEIEKEPEESTRFEALIAEARYQLFEQGEYWLDSGAYLEYEYKPRDGEHELEAKALLEKSTSDWIGTVNFVIAREIFGEGGEPWEGAVRWNALYRISQYAEPGIEWHSEVEDLDHMGDFDEQTHVVGPTIHGKLCDNWKYELAGLFAVSDEPSDFTVRWVLEYEL
;
A
#
# COMPACT_ATOMS: atom_id res chain seq x y z
N MET A 1 4.27 -22.09 -17.55
CA MET A 1 3.54 -23.39 -17.51
C MET A 1 2.74 -23.56 -16.22
N ILE A 2 3.36 -23.92 -15.08
CA ILE A 2 2.61 -24.26 -13.86
C ILE A 2 1.79 -23.05 -13.36
N SER A 3 2.32 -21.84 -13.50
CA SER A 3 1.65 -20.59 -13.05
C SER A 3 0.32 -20.37 -13.76
N SER A 4 0.32 -20.38 -15.09
CA SER A 4 -0.90 -20.23 -15.89
C SER A 4 -1.85 -21.42 -15.75
N ALA A 5 -1.34 -22.62 -15.45
CA ALA A 5 -2.21 -23.76 -15.12
C ALA A 5 -2.96 -23.55 -13.80
N ILE A 6 -2.30 -23.02 -12.76
CA ILE A 6 -2.94 -22.75 -11.46
C ILE A 6 -3.95 -21.61 -11.54
N ILE A 7 -3.59 -20.50 -12.21
CA ILE A 7 -4.47 -19.33 -12.38
C ILE A 7 -5.74 -19.75 -13.15
N VAL A 8 -5.57 -20.31 -14.36
CA VAL A 8 -6.73 -20.72 -15.17
C VAL A 8 -7.53 -21.86 -14.52
N PHE A 9 -6.89 -22.72 -13.72
CA PHE A 9 -7.62 -23.69 -12.89
C PHE A 9 -8.53 -23.02 -11.86
N ARG A 10 -8.04 -22.00 -11.13
CA ARG A 10 -8.84 -21.24 -10.16
C ARG A 10 -10.03 -20.56 -10.83
N GLU A 11 -9.80 -19.76 -11.87
CA GLU A 11 -10.89 -19.01 -12.50
C GLU A 11 -11.92 -19.97 -13.15
N MET A 12 -11.44 -21.06 -13.76
CA MET A 12 -12.34 -22.07 -14.31
C MET A 12 -13.14 -22.83 -13.23
N LEU A 13 -12.63 -22.98 -12.01
CA LEU A 13 -13.41 -23.50 -10.88
C LEU A 13 -14.52 -22.53 -10.46
N GLU A 14 -14.24 -21.23 -10.39
CA GLU A 14 -15.21 -20.21 -9.96
C GLU A 14 -16.32 -20.02 -11.00
N ILE A 15 -15.97 -19.90 -12.29
CA ILE A 15 -16.89 -19.95 -13.43
C ILE A 15 -17.74 -21.23 -13.37
N SER A 16 -17.11 -22.39 -13.15
CA SER A 16 -17.82 -23.68 -13.09
C SER A 16 -18.76 -23.80 -11.89
N LEU A 17 -18.44 -23.18 -10.75
CA LEU A 17 -19.33 -23.14 -9.59
C LEU A 17 -20.58 -22.31 -9.90
N VAL A 18 -20.42 -21.11 -10.46
CA VAL A 18 -21.53 -20.22 -10.83
C VAL A 18 -22.43 -20.89 -11.88
N LEU A 19 -21.84 -21.43 -12.95
CA LEU A 19 -22.56 -22.20 -13.96
C LEU A 19 -23.26 -23.42 -13.35
N GLY A 20 -22.60 -24.16 -12.46
CA GLY A 20 -23.15 -25.33 -11.78
C GLY A 20 -24.35 -24.99 -10.89
N ILE A 21 -24.30 -23.87 -10.16
CA ILE A 21 -25.42 -23.36 -9.36
C ILE A 21 -26.59 -22.96 -10.26
N LEU A 22 -26.36 -22.19 -11.32
CA LEU A 22 -27.40 -21.75 -12.24
C LEU A 22 -28.04 -22.92 -12.99
N LEU A 23 -27.24 -23.87 -13.50
CA LEU A 23 -27.72 -25.08 -14.18
C LEU A 23 -28.51 -26.02 -13.26
N ALA A 24 -28.22 -26.02 -11.95
CA ALA A 24 -28.98 -26.76 -10.95
C ALA A 24 -30.29 -26.04 -10.57
N ALA A 25 -30.24 -24.73 -10.36
CA ALA A 25 -31.40 -23.91 -9.94
C ALA A 25 -32.45 -23.74 -11.05
N THR A 26 -32.06 -23.81 -12.32
CA THR A 26 -32.96 -23.66 -13.48
C THR A 26 -33.43 -24.98 -14.09
N ARG A 27 -33.31 -26.10 -13.35
CA ARG A 27 -33.76 -27.43 -13.81
C ARG A 27 -35.28 -27.42 -14.05
N GLY A 28 -35.67 -27.55 -15.32
CA GLY A 28 -37.06 -27.52 -15.79
C GLY A 28 -37.30 -26.42 -16.83
N VAL A 29 -36.54 -25.33 -16.78
CA VAL A 29 -36.71 -24.18 -17.69
C VAL A 29 -36.33 -24.56 -19.12
N ALA A 30 -37.28 -24.38 -20.05
CA ALA A 30 -37.09 -24.57 -21.49
C ALA A 30 -36.14 -23.49 -22.08
N ASN A 31 -35.41 -23.83 -23.13
CA ASN A 31 -34.43 -22.95 -23.80
C ASN A 31 -33.30 -22.36 -22.91
N ARG A 32 -33.19 -22.69 -21.61
CA ARG A 32 -32.15 -22.12 -20.71
C ARG A 32 -30.72 -22.24 -21.25
N GLY A 33 -30.41 -23.34 -21.95
CA GLY A 33 -29.11 -23.58 -22.55
C GLY A 33 -28.74 -22.54 -23.61
N ARG A 34 -29.71 -22.01 -24.37
CA ARG A 34 -29.46 -20.93 -25.36
C ARG A 34 -29.01 -19.65 -24.68
N TRP A 35 -29.67 -19.26 -23.58
CA TRP A 35 -29.31 -18.07 -22.81
C TRP A 35 -27.96 -18.23 -22.09
N ILE A 36 -27.68 -19.41 -21.51
CA ILE A 36 -26.38 -19.70 -20.89
C ILE A 36 -25.25 -19.69 -21.93
N CYS A 37 -25.42 -20.32 -23.09
CA CYS A 37 -24.42 -20.27 -24.16
C CYS A 37 -24.25 -18.87 -24.77
N ALA A 38 -25.32 -18.07 -24.87
CA ALA A 38 -25.20 -16.66 -25.28
C ALA A 38 -24.42 -15.84 -24.25
N GLY A 39 -24.62 -16.09 -22.95
CA GLY A 39 -23.83 -15.50 -21.87
C GLY A 39 -22.34 -15.89 -21.96
N ILE A 40 -22.04 -17.18 -22.17
CA ILE A 40 -20.67 -17.68 -22.35
C ILE A 40 -20.00 -16.98 -23.55
N ALA A 41 -20.68 -16.91 -24.70
CA ALA A 41 -20.15 -16.25 -25.89
C ALA A 41 -19.91 -14.74 -25.66
N ALA A 42 -20.84 -14.04 -25.02
CA ALA A 42 -20.69 -12.61 -24.71
C ALA A 42 -19.54 -12.33 -23.73
N GLY A 43 -19.42 -13.13 -22.66
CA GLY A 43 -18.32 -13.00 -21.68
C GLY A 43 -16.95 -13.29 -22.29
N LEU A 44 -16.83 -14.34 -23.10
CA LEU A 44 -15.58 -14.67 -23.81
C LEU A 44 -15.20 -13.58 -24.83
N LEU A 45 -16.16 -13.02 -25.57
CA LEU A 45 -15.91 -11.92 -26.49
C LEU A 45 -15.43 -10.65 -25.76
N GLY A 46 -16.01 -10.33 -24.60
CA GLY A 46 -15.57 -9.18 -23.81
C GLY A 46 -14.20 -9.39 -23.15
N SER A 47 -13.88 -10.60 -22.69
CA SER A 47 -12.54 -10.93 -22.15
C SER A 47 -11.48 -10.89 -23.26
N ALA A 48 -11.81 -11.37 -24.45
CA ALA A 48 -10.94 -11.27 -25.63
C ALA A 48 -10.75 -9.81 -26.09
N LEU A 49 -11.77 -8.95 -25.95
CA LEU A 49 -11.66 -7.51 -26.22
C LEU A 49 -10.64 -6.87 -25.27
N ILE A 50 -10.73 -7.15 -23.97
CA ILE A 50 -9.76 -6.68 -22.95
C ILE A 50 -8.34 -7.15 -23.30
N ALA A 51 -8.17 -8.40 -23.75
CA ALA A 51 -6.87 -8.94 -24.15
C ALA A 51 -6.24 -8.19 -25.34
N VAL A 52 -7.05 -7.72 -26.30
CA VAL A 52 -6.57 -6.93 -27.45
C VAL A 52 -6.19 -5.50 -27.04
N PHE A 53 -6.91 -4.89 -26.11
CA PHE A 53 -6.56 -3.55 -25.59
C PHE A 53 -5.39 -3.56 -24.60
N MET A 54 -5.05 -4.71 -23.99
CA MET A 54 -4.00 -4.79 -22.97
C MET A 54 -2.61 -4.37 -23.48
N GLU A 55 -2.28 -4.64 -24.74
CA GLU A 55 -1.03 -4.20 -25.38
C GLU A 55 -0.96 -2.66 -25.48
N GLN A 56 -2.09 -2.01 -25.78
CA GLN A 56 -2.18 -0.54 -25.84
C GLN A 56 -2.18 0.10 -24.44
N ILE A 57 -2.74 -0.57 -23.43
CA ILE A 57 -2.58 -0.18 -22.03
C ILE A 57 -1.10 -0.29 -21.61
N SER A 58 -0.39 -1.33 -22.03
CA SER A 58 1.05 -1.47 -21.73
C SER A 58 1.91 -0.40 -22.42
N MET A 59 1.66 -0.10 -23.70
CA MET A 59 2.39 0.96 -24.42
C MET A 59 2.13 2.36 -23.83
N ALA A 60 0.98 2.59 -23.20
CA ALA A 60 0.69 3.86 -22.50
C ALA A 60 1.55 4.08 -21.23
N PHE A 61 2.34 3.10 -20.80
CA PHE A 61 3.30 3.19 -19.70
C PHE A 61 4.77 3.02 -20.15
N GLU A 62 5.06 2.99 -21.46
CA GLU A 62 6.44 2.97 -21.97
C GLU A 62 7.14 4.30 -21.67
N GLY A 63 8.04 4.26 -20.69
CA GLY A 63 8.79 5.42 -20.18
C GLY A 63 9.35 5.17 -18.79
N MET A 64 8.56 4.51 -17.91
CA MET A 64 9.09 3.99 -16.65
C MET A 64 10.08 2.84 -16.90
N GLY A 65 11.17 2.81 -16.15
CA GLY A 65 12.20 1.76 -16.27
C GLY A 65 11.62 0.35 -16.15
N GLN A 66 12.12 -0.58 -16.97
CA GLN A 66 11.50 -1.91 -17.17
C GLN A 66 11.29 -2.69 -15.86
N GLU A 67 12.18 -2.52 -14.88
CA GLU A 67 12.09 -3.18 -13.58
C GLU A 67 11.03 -2.54 -12.67
N ILE A 68 10.92 -1.20 -12.65
CA ILE A 68 9.85 -0.47 -11.96
C ILE A 68 8.48 -0.85 -12.54
N PHE A 69 8.35 -0.89 -13.87
CA PHE A 69 7.12 -1.33 -14.54
C PHE A 69 6.75 -2.78 -14.16
N ASN A 70 7.71 -3.71 -14.19
CA ASN A 70 7.51 -5.09 -13.76
C ASN A 70 7.08 -5.20 -12.28
N ALA A 71 7.66 -4.37 -11.40
CA ALA A 71 7.27 -4.31 -9.99
C ALA A 71 5.83 -3.82 -9.81
N ILE A 72 5.45 -2.71 -10.45
CA ILE A 72 4.09 -2.15 -10.40
C ILE A 72 3.06 -3.18 -10.88
N VAL A 73 3.30 -3.84 -12.01
CA VAL A 73 2.40 -4.89 -12.55
C VAL A 73 2.23 -6.04 -11.56
N LEU A 74 3.30 -6.48 -10.89
CA LEU A 74 3.25 -7.54 -9.89
C LEU A 74 2.54 -7.10 -8.58
N LEU A 75 2.75 -5.87 -8.12
CA LEU A 75 2.07 -5.32 -6.94
C LEU A 75 0.57 -5.14 -7.18
N VAL A 76 0.17 -4.52 -8.30
CA VAL A 76 -1.24 -4.34 -8.67
C VAL A 76 -1.95 -5.69 -8.77
N ALA A 77 -1.31 -6.69 -9.40
CA ALA A 77 -1.85 -8.04 -9.50
C ALA A 77 -1.93 -8.75 -8.13
N ALA A 78 -0.95 -8.57 -7.24
CA ALA A 78 -0.98 -9.12 -5.89
C ALA A 78 -2.09 -8.50 -5.03
N VAL A 79 -2.26 -7.17 -5.08
CA VAL A 79 -3.35 -6.45 -4.40
C VAL A 79 -4.71 -6.91 -4.91
N LEU A 80 -4.88 -7.05 -6.23
CA LEU A 80 -6.10 -7.56 -6.84
C LEU A 80 -6.43 -8.98 -6.35
N ILE A 81 -5.45 -9.90 -6.33
CA ILE A 81 -5.63 -11.27 -5.80
C ILE A 81 -5.97 -11.23 -4.30
N GLY A 82 -5.29 -10.40 -3.50
CA GLY A 82 -5.57 -10.27 -2.07
C GLY A 82 -7.01 -9.83 -1.79
N ILE A 83 -7.48 -8.81 -2.51
CA ILE A 83 -8.85 -8.31 -2.42
C ILE A 83 -9.87 -9.37 -2.86
N THR A 84 -9.68 -10.03 -4.02
CA THR A 84 -10.66 -11.02 -4.51
C THR A 84 -10.74 -12.25 -3.60
N VAL A 85 -9.61 -12.72 -3.06
CA VAL A 85 -9.57 -13.83 -2.08
C VAL A 85 -10.37 -13.51 -0.82
N VAL A 86 -10.18 -12.33 -0.22
CA VAL A 86 -10.89 -11.91 1.00
C VAL A 86 -12.37 -11.66 0.70
N TRP A 87 -12.68 -10.96 -0.40
CA TRP A 87 -14.06 -10.64 -0.81
C TRP A 87 -14.88 -11.91 -1.09
N MET A 88 -14.31 -12.87 -1.83
CA MET A 88 -14.98 -14.14 -2.11
C MET A 88 -15.24 -14.93 -0.82
N HIS A 89 -14.27 -14.99 0.10
CA HIS A 89 -14.45 -15.75 1.35
C HIS A 89 -15.54 -15.17 2.25
N LYS A 90 -15.73 -13.85 2.24
CA LYS A 90 -16.81 -13.16 2.95
C LYS A 90 -18.17 -13.37 2.25
N HIS A 91 -18.28 -13.10 0.95
CA HIS A 91 -19.57 -13.01 0.26
C HIS A 91 -20.00 -14.28 -0.50
N ALA A 92 -19.18 -15.33 -0.63
CA ALA A 92 -19.52 -16.53 -1.40
C ALA A 92 -20.84 -17.21 -0.99
N ARG A 93 -21.25 -17.11 0.27
CA ARG A 93 -22.55 -17.65 0.74
C ARG A 93 -23.74 -16.83 0.22
N GLU A 94 -23.62 -15.50 0.26
CA GLU A 94 -24.64 -14.56 -0.19
C GLU A 94 -24.76 -14.60 -1.71
N LEU A 95 -23.63 -14.56 -2.44
CA LEU A 95 -23.57 -14.78 -3.88
C LEU A 95 -24.20 -16.13 -4.27
N SER A 96 -23.88 -17.21 -3.55
CA SER A 96 -24.51 -18.54 -3.77
C SER A 96 -26.01 -18.55 -3.48
N ALA A 97 -26.52 -17.73 -2.55
CA ALA A 97 -27.94 -17.61 -2.26
C ALA A 97 -28.64 -16.80 -3.35
N HIS A 98 -28.07 -15.66 -3.76
CA HIS A 98 -28.61 -14.80 -4.80
C HIS A 98 -28.66 -15.51 -6.17
N LEU A 99 -27.61 -16.25 -6.55
CA LEU A 99 -27.60 -17.06 -7.78
C LEU A 99 -28.69 -18.14 -7.78
N ARG A 100 -28.99 -18.74 -6.62
CA ARG A 100 -30.11 -19.68 -6.47
C ARG A 100 -31.46 -18.97 -6.56
N GLN A 101 -31.58 -17.78 -5.97
CA GLN A 101 -32.80 -16.96 -6.05
C GLN A 101 -33.07 -16.57 -7.50
N VAL A 102 -32.10 -16.01 -8.23
CA VAL A 102 -32.24 -15.67 -9.66
C VAL A 102 -32.62 -16.90 -10.50
N GLY A 103 -32.03 -18.06 -10.24
CA GLY A 103 -32.43 -19.31 -10.89
C GLY A 103 -33.86 -19.76 -10.56
N SER A 104 -34.32 -19.52 -9.32
CA SER A 104 -35.69 -19.80 -8.90
C SER A 104 -36.69 -18.80 -9.50
N ASP A 105 -36.40 -17.50 -9.48
CA ASP A 105 -37.22 -16.43 -10.08
C ASP A 105 -37.48 -16.71 -11.56
N VAL A 106 -36.45 -17.10 -12.32
CA VAL A 106 -36.58 -17.49 -13.74
C VAL A 106 -37.37 -18.81 -13.91
N THR A 107 -37.27 -19.73 -12.96
CA THR A 107 -38.05 -20.99 -12.99
C THR A 107 -39.52 -20.79 -12.62
N GLN A 108 -39.83 -19.80 -11.78
CA GLN A 108 -41.18 -19.39 -11.41
C GLN A 108 -41.82 -18.40 -12.40
N GLY A 109 -41.07 -17.94 -13.41
CA GLY A 109 -41.52 -16.95 -14.40
C GLY A 109 -41.53 -15.50 -13.91
N LEU A 110 -40.99 -15.23 -12.71
CA LEU A 110 -40.88 -13.89 -12.11
C LEU A 110 -39.80 -13.02 -12.77
N ARG A 111 -38.83 -13.64 -13.45
CA ARG A 111 -37.79 -12.95 -14.25
C ARG A 111 -37.65 -13.58 -15.63
N HIS A 112 -37.39 -12.74 -16.63
CA HIS A 112 -37.12 -13.19 -17.99
C HIS A 112 -35.77 -13.92 -18.11
N SER A 113 -35.73 -14.99 -18.90
CA SER A 113 -34.57 -15.88 -19.03
C SER A 113 -33.28 -15.21 -19.55
N SER A 114 -33.36 -14.01 -20.12
CA SER A 114 -32.18 -13.21 -20.49
C SER A 114 -31.30 -12.84 -19.30
N VAL A 115 -31.84 -12.77 -18.08
CA VAL A 115 -31.05 -12.54 -16.85
C VAL A 115 -29.97 -13.62 -16.67
N LEU A 116 -30.24 -14.86 -17.10
CA LEU A 116 -29.24 -15.93 -17.08
C LEU A 116 -28.06 -15.62 -18.02
N ALA A 117 -28.32 -15.03 -19.18
CA ALA A 117 -27.27 -14.63 -20.11
C ALA A 117 -26.44 -13.47 -19.54
N THR A 118 -27.09 -12.47 -18.94
CA THR A 118 -26.40 -11.34 -18.29
C THR A 118 -25.50 -11.79 -17.14
N VAL A 119 -26.00 -12.61 -16.21
CA VAL A 119 -25.22 -13.12 -15.07
C VAL A 119 -24.02 -13.96 -15.54
N VAL A 120 -24.24 -14.86 -16.51
CA VAL A 120 -23.15 -15.70 -17.05
C VAL A 120 -22.13 -14.88 -17.84
N ALA A 121 -22.58 -13.88 -18.62
CA ALA A 121 -21.68 -12.97 -19.34
C ALA A 121 -20.81 -12.15 -18.39
N LEU A 122 -21.40 -11.55 -17.35
CA LEU A 122 -20.65 -10.76 -16.36
C LEU A 122 -19.67 -11.60 -15.55
N THR A 123 -20.05 -12.83 -15.20
CA THR A 123 -19.15 -13.79 -14.51
C THR A 123 -17.95 -14.10 -15.39
N ILE A 124 -18.17 -14.55 -16.63
CA ILE A 124 -17.09 -14.95 -17.53
C ILE A 124 -16.27 -13.76 -18.03
N LEU A 125 -16.86 -12.56 -18.13
CA LEU A 125 -16.14 -11.32 -18.42
C LEU A 125 -15.14 -10.97 -17.32
N ARG A 126 -15.56 -11.04 -16.05
CA ARG A 126 -14.70 -10.77 -14.90
C ARG A 126 -13.64 -11.85 -14.72
N ASP A 127 -14.07 -13.09 -14.55
CA ASP A 127 -13.17 -14.19 -14.24
C ASP A 127 -12.20 -14.43 -15.44
N GLY A 128 -12.67 -14.18 -16.66
CA GLY A 128 -11.86 -14.20 -17.88
C GLY A 128 -10.92 -12.99 -18.04
N SER A 129 -11.25 -11.80 -17.50
CA SER A 129 -10.30 -10.68 -17.48
C SER A 129 -9.23 -10.86 -16.39
N GLU A 130 -9.56 -11.48 -15.25
CA GLU A 130 -8.56 -11.93 -14.26
C GLU A 130 -7.54 -12.89 -14.92
N ILE A 131 -7.97 -13.85 -15.76
CA ILE A 131 -7.04 -14.70 -16.57
C ILE A 131 -6.15 -13.86 -17.48
N VAL A 132 -6.71 -12.88 -18.20
CA VAL A 132 -5.99 -12.08 -19.21
C VAL A 132 -4.93 -11.19 -18.56
N LEU A 133 -5.30 -10.46 -17.51
CA LEU A 133 -4.41 -9.54 -16.79
C LEU A 133 -3.25 -10.29 -16.13
N LEU A 134 -3.56 -11.36 -15.40
CA LEU A 134 -2.55 -12.21 -14.75
C LEU A 134 -1.69 -12.97 -15.78
N GLY A 135 -2.28 -13.35 -16.91
CA GLY A 135 -1.56 -13.94 -18.04
C GLY A 135 -0.54 -12.98 -18.64
N HIS A 136 -0.87 -11.69 -18.77
CA HIS A 136 0.03 -10.65 -19.25
C HIS A 136 1.19 -10.39 -18.26
N GLY A 137 0.91 -10.32 -16.96
CA GLY A 137 1.96 -10.22 -15.92
C GLY A 137 2.96 -11.38 -15.94
N LEU A 138 2.53 -12.60 -16.27
CA LEU A 138 3.43 -13.74 -16.47
C LEU A 138 4.30 -13.65 -17.75
N LEU A 139 3.85 -12.94 -18.78
CA LEU A 139 4.65 -12.66 -19.98
C LEU A 139 5.70 -11.58 -19.70
N ALA A 140 5.34 -10.54 -18.94
CA ALA A 140 6.28 -9.52 -18.45
C ALA A 140 7.39 -10.15 -17.59
N ALA A 141 7.04 -11.14 -16.75
CA ALA A 141 7.98 -12.02 -16.03
C ALA A 141 8.72 -13.05 -16.94
N GLN A 142 8.92 -12.72 -18.23
CA GLN A 142 9.69 -13.47 -19.24
C GLN A 142 9.26 -14.93 -19.51
N GLN A 143 8.02 -15.34 -19.19
CA GLN A 143 7.54 -16.66 -19.63
C GLN A 143 7.20 -16.68 -21.13
N SER A 144 7.64 -17.73 -21.83
CA SER A 144 7.28 -17.94 -23.24
C SER A 144 5.77 -18.15 -23.42
N VAL A 145 5.18 -17.48 -24.42
CA VAL A 145 3.74 -17.58 -24.80
C VAL A 145 3.27 -19.04 -24.94
N ALA A 146 4.08 -19.92 -25.54
CA ALA A 146 3.74 -21.34 -25.66
C ALA A 146 3.58 -22.02 -24.28
N THR A 147 4.40 -21.63 -23.30
CA THR A 147 4.32 -22.13 -21.92
C THR A 147 3.17 -21.52 -21.13
N LEU A 148 2.72 -20.31 -21.50
CA LEU A 148 1.50 -19.71 -20.97
C LEU A 148 0.27 -20.50 -21.43
N LEU A 149 0.12 -20.66 -22.76
CA LEU A 149 -1.01 -21.33 -23.41
C LEU A 149 -1.16 -22.80 -23.00
N LEU A 150 -0.06 -23.57 -23.00
CA LEU A 150 -0.10 -24.98 -22.57
C LEU A 150 -0.51 -25.11 -21.10
N GLY A 151 -0.05 -24.21 -20.23
CA GLY A 151 -0.49 -24.16 -18.84
C GLY A 151 -1.98 -23.84 -18.72
N GLY A 152 -2.44 -22.78 -19.40
CA GLY A 152 -3.84 -22.37 -19.40
C GLY A 152 -4.78 -23.48 -19.89
N LEU A 153 -4.40 -24.23 -20.92
CA LEU A 153 -5.17 -25.39 -21.41
C LEU A 153 -5.29 -26.50 -20.35
N ILE A 154 -4.20 -26.81 -19.63
CA ILE A 154 -4.21 -27.78 -18.52
C ILE A 154 -5.13 -27.28 -17.40
N GLY A 155 -5.04 -26.00 -17.02
CA GLY A 155 -5.90 -25.39 -16.01
C GLY A 155 -7.38 -25.43 -16.36
N LEU A 156 -7.72 -25.08 -17.61
CA LEU A 156 -9.09 -25.08 -18.12
C LEU A 156 -9.70 -26.50 -18.12
N VAL A 157 -8.95 -27.50 -18.59
CA VAL A 157 -9.40 -28.90 -18.59
C VAL A 157 -9.59 -29.41 -17.16
N ALA A 158 -8.62 -29.18 -16.27
CA ALA A 158 -8.71 -29.62 -14.87
C ALA A 158 -9.85 -28.94 -14.12
N GLY A 159 -10.02 -27.62 -14.29
CA GLY A 159 -11.08 -26.83 -13.64
C GLY A 159 -12.46 -27.25 -14.11
N GLY A 160 -12.64 -27.46 -15.43
CA GLY A 160 -13.88 -27.95 -16.01
C GLY A 160 -14.24 -29.38 -15.54
N LEU A 161 -13.26 -30.27 -15.38
CA LEU A 161 -13.49 -31.63 -14.86
C LEU A 161 -13.93 -31.63 -13.39
N VAL A 162 -13.29 -30.82 -12.54
CA VAL A 162 -13.69 -30.66 -11.13
C VAL A 162 -15.05 -29.95 -11.02
N GLY A 163 -15.30 -28.95 -11.86
CA GLY A 163 -16.58 -28.28 -12.02
C GLY A 163 -17.73 -29.24 -12.38
N LEU A 164 -17.49 -30.13 -13.34
CA LEU A 164 -18.44 -31.19 -13.70
C LEU A 164 -18.69 -32.15 -12.53
N ALA A 165 -17.65 -32.57 -11.80
CA ALA A 165 -17.79 -33.43 -10.63
C ALA A 165 -18.54 -32.74 -9.47
N LEU A 166 -18.41 -31.42 -9.31
CA LEU A 166 -19.21 -30.60 -8.38
C LEU A 166 -20.67 -30.50 -8.82
N TYR A 167 -20.96 -30.27 -10.11
CA TYR A 167 -22.31 -30.21 -10.66
C TYR A 167 -23.07 -31.55 -10.56
N VAL A 168 -22.40 -32.67 -10.85
CA VAL A 168 -22.94 -34.03 -10.66
C VAL A 168 -23.11 -34.36 -9.17
N GLY A 169 -22.38 -33.66 -8.29
CA GLY A 169 -22.53 -33.73 -6.83
C GLY A 169 -21.51 -34.63 -6.12
N LEU A 170 -20.59 -35.25 -6.86
CA LEU A 170 -19.58 -36.19 -6.35
C LEU A 170 -18.65 -35.55 -5.29
N LEU A 171 -18.36 -34.25 -5.43
CA LEU A 171 -17.43 -33.51 -4.57
C LEU A 171 -18.10 -32.64 -3.50
N ARG A 172 -19.41 -32.80 -3.24
CA ARG A 172 -20.16 -31.96 -2.27
C ARG A 172 -19.51 -31.90 -0.89
N ALA A 173 -19.05 -33.03 -0.35
CA ALA A 173 -18.38 -33.09 0.95
C ALA A 173 -16.96 -32.49 0.95
N ALA A 174 -16.26 -32.53 -0.19
CA ALA A 174 -14.89 -32.01 -0.32
C ALA A 174 -14.85 -30.47 -0.47
N SER A 175 -15.93 -29.85 -0.94
CA SER A 175 -16.04 -28.42 -1.25
C SER A 175 -15.37 -27.48 -0.22
N ARG A 176 -15.66 -27.62 1.08
CA ARG A 176 -15.04 -26.83 2.17
C ARG A 176 -13.51 -26.90 2.18
N HIS A 177 -12.94 -28.06 1.90
CA HIS A 177 -11.49 -28.30 1.90
C HIS A 177 -10.85 -27.78 0.61
N ILE A 178 -11.50 -27.97 -0.54
CA ILE A 178 -11.04 -27.43 -1.83
C ILE A 178 -10.87 -25.91 -1.72
N PHE A 179 -11.92 -25.18 -1.29
CA PHE A 179 -11.85 -23.73 -1.11
C PHE A 179 -10.83 -23.29 -0.05
N ALA A 180 -10.67 -24.05 1.05
CA ALA A 180 -9.67 -23.71 2.05
C ALA A 180 -8.23 -23.85 1.51
N VAL A 181 -7.96 -24.87 0.71
CA VAL A 181 -6.64 -25.10 0.10
C VAL A 181 -6.35 -24.08 -1.00
N THR A 182 -7.33 -23.75 -1.86
CA THR A 182 -7.11 -22.74 -2.92
C THR A 182 -6.93 -21.34 -2.33
N SER A 183 -7.69 -20.92 -1.32
CA SER A 183 -7.48 -19.61 -0.68
C SER A 183 -6.09 -19.49 -0.03
N TRP A 184 -5.58 -20.53 0.63
CA TRP A 184 -4.22 -20.50 1.17
C TRP A 184 -3.15 -20.48 0.08
N LEU A 185 -3.31 -21.26 -0.99
CA LEU A 185 -2.39 -21.24 -2.13
C LEU A 185 -2.36 -19.87 -2.83
N LEU A 186 -3.49 -19.16 -2.90
CA LEU A 186 -3.54 -17.79 -3.43
C LEU A 186 -2.89 -16.76 -2.49
N ILE A 187 -2.94 -16.94 -1.17
CA ILE A 187 -2.16 -16.12 -0.22
C ILE A 187 -0.66 -16.31 -0.45
N PHE A 188 -0.19 -17.56 -0.61
CA PHE A 188 1.22 -17.83 -0.89
C PHE A 188 1.65 -17.33 -2.29
N LEU A 189 0.77 -17.40 -3.30
CA LEU A 189 1.01 -16.81 -4.62
C LEU A 189 1.12 -15.28 -4.55
N CYS A 190 0.19 -14.63 -3.85
CA CYS A 190 0.19 -13.18 -3.61
C CYS A 190 1.49 -12.73 -2.93
N ALA A 191 1.88 -13.41 -1.84
CA ALA A 191 3.15 -13.16 -1.17
C ALA A 191 4.37 -13.38 -2.08
N GLY A 192 4.34 -14.42 -2.92
CA GLY A 192 5.38 -14.65 -3.94
C GLY A 192 5.47 -13.54 -4.99
N MET A 193 4.33 -12.97 -5.40
CA MET A 193 4.28 -11.86 -6.35
C MET A 193 4.79 -10.55 -5.73
N VAL A 194 4.45 -10.26 -4.46
CA VAL A 194 5.06 -9.14 -3.72
C VAL A 194 6.57 -9.35 -3.55
N SER A 195 7.01 -10.56 -3.16
CA SER A 195 8.43 -10.91 -3.08
C SER A 195 9.16 -10.75 -4.43
N GLN A 196 8.48 -10.99 -5.55
CA GLN A 196 9.07 -10.84 -6.87
C GLN A 196 9.03 -9.38 -7.37
N ALA A 197 8.04 -8.58 -6.98
CA ALA A 197 8.05 -7.14 -7.18
C ALA A 197 9.19 -6.47 -6.42
N VAL A 198 9.37 -6.80 -5.14
CA VAL A 198 10.51 -6.37 -4.32
C VAL A 198 11.85 -6.74 -4.96
N LYS A 199 11.95 -7.89 -5.64
CA LYS A 199 13.16 -8.26 -6.39
C LYS A 199 13.49 -7.28 -7.52
N PHE A 200 12.48 -6.77 -8.22
CA PHE A 200 12.68 -5.75 -9.25
C PHE A 200 12.92 -4.36 -8.65
N LEU A 201 12.25 -3.99 -7.55
CA LEU A 201 12.52 -2.73 -6.84
C LEU A 201 13.93 -2.68 -6.23
N SER A 202 14.48 -3.81 -5.77
CA SER A 202 15.89 -3.92 -5.34
C SER A 202 16.89 -4.11 -6.48
N ALA A 203 16.43 -4.21 -7.74
CA ALA A 203 17.29 -4.19 -8.92
C ALA A 203 17.33 -2.79 -9.54
N ALA A 204 16.19 -2.10 -9.54
CA ALA A 204 16.04 -0.67 -9.85
C ALA A 204 16.49 0.27 -8.71
N ASP A 205 17.23 -0.21 -7.72
CA ASP A 205 17.73 0.51 -6.54
C ASP A 205 16.69 1.19 -5.59
N VAL A 206 15.40 1.24 -5.97
CA VAL A 206 14.27 1.85 -5.21
C VAL A 206 14.10 1.30 -3.79
N VAL A 207 14.41 0.02 -3.55
CA VAL A 207 14.17 -0.64 -2.25
C VAL A 207 15.40 -1.46 -1.82
N PRO A 208 15.95 -1.27 -0.62
CA PRO A 208 17.21 -1.90 -0.21
C PRO A 208 17.06 -3.42 -0.09
N SER A 209 18.12 -4.16 -0.40
CA SER A 209 18.08 -5.62 -0.30
C SER A 209 18.20 -6.17 1.14
N LEU A 210 18.55 -5.30 2.11
CA LEU A 210 19.05 -5.61 3.47
C LEU A 210 20.32 -6.47 3.46
N ILE A 211 20.14 -7.74 3.07
CA ILE A 211 21.17 -8.78 3.02
C ILE A 211 20.87 -9.60 1.77
N TYR A 212 21.83 -9.75 0.86
CA TYR A 212 21.67 -10.55 -0.35
C TYR A 212 22.91 -11.41 -0.66
N PRO A 213 22.74 -12.74 -0.80
CA PRO A 213 21.56 -13.53 -0.49
C PRO A 213 21.37 -13.73 1.03
N LEU A 214 20.13 -13.73 1.52
CA LEU A 214 19.83 -14.06 2.93
C LEU A 214 20.11 -15.55 3.23
N TRP A 215 19.86 -16.42 2.25
CA TRP A 215 20.27 -17.83 2.26
C TRP A 215 20.55 -18.32 0.85
N ASP A 216 21.31 -19.42 0.71
CA ASP A 216 21.49 -20.12 -0.56
C ASP A 216 21.08 -21.59 -0.44
N THR A 217 19.91 -21.93 -0.97
CA THR A 217 19.41 -23.31 -1.05
C THR A 217 19.56 -23.91 -2.44
N SER A 218 20.23 -23.22 -3.38
CA SER A 218 20.32 -23.64 -4.79
C SER A 218 21.00 -25.00 -5.01
N ALA A 219 21.91 -25.39 -4.11
CA ALA A 219 22.58 -26.69 -4.12
C ALA A 219 21.67 -27.88 -3.76
N ILE A 220 20.56 -27.64 -3.04
CA ILE A 220 19.61 -28.67 -2.60
C ILE A 220 18.33 -28.63 -3.44
N LEU A 221 17.83 -27.43 -3.73
CA LEU A 221 16.56 -27.19 -4.41
C LEU A 221 16.70 -26.00 -5.37
N SER A 222 17.26 -26.25 -6.55
CA SER A 222 17.40 -25.21 -7.58
C SER A 222 16.07 -24.87 -8.24
N GLU A 223 15.85 -23.59 -8.53
CA GLU A 223 14.67 -23.06 -9.25
C GLU A 223 14.54 -23.63 -10.68
N ARG A 224 15.62 -24.21 -11.23
CA ARG A 224 15.65 -24.87 -12.56
C ARG A 224 15.10 -26.30 -12.53
N GLY A 225 15.03 -26.94 -11.36
CA GLY A 225 14.44 -28.26 -11.20
C GLY A 225 12.90 -28.18 -11.12
N ILE A 226 12.19 -29.19 -11.64
CA ILE A 226 10.71 -29.22 -11.69
C ILE A 226 10.09 -28.94 -10.30
N VAL A 227 10.67 -29.50 -9.23
CA VAL A 227 10.20 -29.29 -7.85
C VAL A 227 10.45 -27.85 -7.38
N GLY A 228 11.63 -27.30 -7.63
CA GLY A 228 11.97 -25.92 -7.29
C GLY A 228 11.11 -24.91 -8.05
N GLN A 229 10.88 -25.12 -9.35
CA GLN A 229 9.98 -24.30 -10.16
C GLN A 229 8.52 -24.43 -9.71
N SER A 230 8.08 -25.63 -9.28
CA SER A 230 6.74 -25.82 -8.71
C SER A 230 6.57 -25.03 -7.41
N LEU A 231 7.56 -25.06 -6.52
CA LEU A 231 7.53 -24.33 -5.25
C LEU A 231 7.68 -22.81 -5.45
N HIS A 232 8.49 -22.37 -6.43
CA HIS A 232 8.58 -20.97 -6.84
C HIS A 232 7.21 -20.43 -7.27
N VAL A 233 6.47 -21.21 -8.05
CA VAL A 233 5.15 -20.82 -8.56
C VAL A 233 4.03 -20.98 -7.53
N MET A 234 4.01 -22.06 -6.75
CA MET A 234 2.93 -22.35 -5.79
C MET A 234 3.10 -21.60 -4.47
N LEU A 235 4.33 -21.30 -4.08
CA LEU A 235 4.67 -20.74 -2.77
C LEU A 235 5.61 -19.52 -2.84
N GLY A 236 5.94 -18.97 -4.01
CA GLY A 236 6.87 -17.83 -4.11
C GLY A 236 8.32 -18.13 -3.74
N TYR A 237 8.71 -19.42 -3.61
CA TYR A 237 10.06 -19.82 -3.20
C TYR A 237 11.14 -19.24 -4.14
N SER A 238 12.17 -18.62 -3.56
CA SER A 238 13.46 -18.41 -4.23
C SER A 238 14.56 -19.16 -3.49
N ALA A 239 15.52 -19.67 -4.28
CA ALA A 239 16.71 -20.34 -3.77
C ALA A 239 17.79 -19.35 -3.26
N ARG A 240 17.67 -18.06 -3.61
CA ARG A 240 18.55 -16.96 -3.17
C ARG A 240 17.75 -15.66 -3.03
N PRO A 241 16.89 -15.52 -2.00
CA PRO A 241 16.15 -14.29 -1.77
C PRO A 241 17.02 -13.24 -1.06
N SER A 242 16.59 -11.98 -1.11
CA SER A 242 17.11 -10.92 -0.24
C SER A 242 16.37 -10.86 1.10
N GLY A 243 16.91 -10.13 2.08
CA GLY A 243 16.25 -9.88 3.36
C GLY A 243 14.87 -9.26 3.19
N MET A 244 14.77 -8.21 2.36
CA MET A 244 13.49 -7.54 2.07
C MET A 244 12.45 -8.50 1.47
N GLN A 245 12.85 -9.35 0.53
CA GLN A 245 11.95 -10.28 -0.15
C GLN A 245 11.25 -11.21 0.84
N VAL A 246 12.01 -11.75 1.80
CA VAL A 246 11.47 -12.62 2.85
C VAL A 246 10.59 -11.87 3.84
N LEU A 247 10.95 -10.63 4.18
CA LEU A 247 10.14 -9.77 5.04
C LEU A 247 8.78 -9.47 4.41
N CYS A 248 8.77 -8.89 3.21
CA CYS A 248 7.54 -8.51 2.52
C CYS A 248 6.67 -9.75 2.18
N TYR A 249 7.29 -10.90 1.91
CA TYR A 249 6.58 -12.18 1.76
C TYR A 249 5.83 -12.57 3.05
N ILE A 250 6.50 -12.55 4.21
CA ILE A 250 5.90 -12.88 5.51
C ILE A 250 4.81 -11.86 5.87
N ALA A 251 5.08 -10.57 5.69
CA ALA A 251 4.12 -9.49 5.90
C ALA A 251 2.84 -9.70 5.08
N THR A 252 2.95 -10.03 3.79
CA THR A 252 1.81 -10.31 2.91
C THR A 252 0.97 -11.50 3.42
N ILE A 253 1.61 -12.58 3.89
CA ILE A 253 0.92 -13.74 4.46
C ILE A 253 0.17 -13.36 5.75
N LEU A 254 0.77 -12.55 6.62
CA LEU A 254 0.15 -12.10 7.85
C LEU A 254 -1.07 -11.20 7.58
N VAL A 255 -0.97 -10.25 6.65
CA VAL A 255 -2.07 -9.35 6.27
C VAL A 255 -3.23 -10.11 5.61
N VAL A 256 -2.99 -10.81 4.49
CA VAL A 256 -4.08 -11.46 3.75
C VAL A 256 -4.59 -12.71 4.50
N GLY A 257 -3.71 -13.42 5.20
CA GLY A 257 -4.07 -14.57 6.03
C GLY A 257 -4.90 -14.20 7.26
N SER A 258 -4.57 -13.09 7.95
CA SER A 258 -5.42 -12.58 9.04
C SER A 258 -6.78 -12.13 8.50
N ALA A 259 -6.82 -11.32 7.43
CA ALA A 259 -8.08 -10.92 6.78
C ALA A 259 -9.00 -12.12 6.45
N LEU A 260 -8.43 -13.21 5.91
CA LEU A 260 -9.16 -14.44 5.58
C LEU A 260 -9.70 -15.19 6.82
N VAL A 261 -8.92 -15.23 7.91
CA VAL A 261 -9.30 -15.88 9.17
C VAL A 261 -10.34 -15.07 9.94
N LEU A 262 -10.28 -13.75 9.86
CA LEU A 262 -11.17 -12.81 10.53
C LEU A 262 -12.52 -12.69 9.84
N SER A 263 -12.55 -12.70 8.50
CA SER A 263 -13.77 -12.76 7.66
C SER A 263 -14.68 -13.99 7.89
N ARG A 264 -14.36 -14.85 8.87
CA ARG A 264 -15.16 -16.00 9.28
C ARG A 264 -16.04 -15.79 10.53
N LYS A 265 -15.75 -14.78 11.38
CA LYS A 265 -16.50 -14.49 12.61
C LYS A 265 -16.31 -13.04 13.06
N ASP A 266 -17.42 -12.34 13.25
CA ASP A 266 -17.45 -11.02 13.88
C ASP A 266 -17.04 -11.11 15.36
N GLY A 267 -16.18 -10.19 15.83
CA GLY A 267 -15.74 -10.19 17.23
C GLY A 267 -14.67 -9.14 17.55
N TRP A 268 -14.96 -8.28 18.54
CA TRP A 268 -14.17 -7.11 18.94
C TRP A 268 -12.70 -7.42 19.32
N LEU A 269 -12.43 -8.52 20.03
CA LEU A 269 -11.06 -8.91 20.44
C LEU A 269 -10.14 -9.29 19.26
N ARG A 270 -10.66 -9.26 18.02
CA ARG A 270 -10.02 -9.79 16.82
C ARG A 270 -9.81 -8.73 15.72
N SER A 271 -10.51 -7.60 15.74
CA SER A 271 -10.13 -6.44 14.94
C SER A 271 -8.78 -5.89 15.39
N ARG A 272 -8.51 -5.79 16.71
CA ARG A 272 -7.18 -5.41 17.23
C ARG A 272 -6.05 -6.35 16.77
N LEU A 273 -6.33 -7.63 16.51
CA LEU A 273 -5.36 -8.56 15.90
C LEU A 273 -5.22 -8.40 14.38
N PHE A 274 -6.19 -7.77 13.71
CA PHE A 274 -6.04 -7.31 12.33
C PHE A 274 -5.18 -6.07 12.28
N SER A 275 -5.57 -5.04 13.04
CA SER A 275 -4.84 -3.77 13.14
C SER A 275 -3.40 -4.03 13.56
N GLY A 276 -3.14 -4.89 14.55
CA GLY A 276 -1.78 -5.27 14.95
C GLY A 276 -0.99 -6.06 13.89
N ALA A 277 -1.65 -6.85 13.03
CA ALA A 277 -0.97 -7.58 11.94
C ALA A 277 -0.71 -6.70 10.71
N VAL A 278 -1.62 -5.75 10.42
CA VAL A 278 -1.45 -4.72 9.39
C VAL A 278 -0.45 -3.66 9.85
N ALA A 279 -0.47 -3.28 11.12
CA ALA A 279 0.54 -2.43 11.76
C ALA A 279 1.91 -3.09 11.73
N ALA A 280 2.06 -4.31 12.23
CA ALA A 280 3.36 -5.00 12.21
C ALA A 280 3.87 -5.26 10.78
N ALA A 281 2.99 -5.45 9.80
CA ALA A 281 3.36 -5.56 8.40
C ALA A 281 3.73 -4.21 7.76
N GLY A 282 2.95 -3.16 8.00
CA GLY A 282 3.19 -1.80 7.52
C GLY A 282 4.44 -1.20 8.14
N LEU A 283 4.56 -1.26 9.47
CA LEU A 283 5.74 -0.85 10.22
C LEU A 283 6.98 -1.65 9.81
N ALA A 284 6.91 -2.98 9.61
CA ALA A 284 8.06 -3.74 9.12
C ALA A 284 8.37 -3.49 7.64
N ILE A 285 7.43 -2.98 6.85
CA ILE A 285 7.71 -2.51 5.49
C ILE A 285 8.33 -1.11 5.54
N LEU A 286 7.84 -0.19 6.38
CA LEU A 286 8.33 1.20 6.52
C LEU A 286 9.71 1.28 7.21
N LEU A 287 9.96 0.49 8.26
CA LEU A 287 11.27 0.36 8.94
C LEU A 287 12.40 -0.16 8.03
N PHE A 288 12.08 -0.58 6.80
CA PHE A 288 13.04 -1.21 5.89
C PHE A 288 12.96 -0.71 4.44
N ALA A 289 11.82 -0.19 3.98
CA ALA A 289 11.67 0.43 2.67
C ALA A 289 12.23 1.86 2.68
N THR A 290 13.56 1.98 2.67
CA THR A 290 14.24 3.26 2.42
C THR A 290 14.01 3.66 0.95
N VAL A 291 12.88 4.31 0.68
CA VAL A 291 12.56 4.89 -0.61
C VAL A 291 13.29 6.24 -0.69
N ARG A 292 14.48 6.17 -1.28
CA ARG A 292 15.17 7.29 -1.96
C ARG A 292 14.14 8.18 -2.70
N PRO A 293 14.30 9.53 -2.81
CA PRO A 293 14.69 10.52 -1.76
C PRO A 293 13.93 11.91 -1.66
N ALA A 294 13.83 12.51 -0.45
CA ALA A 294 13.58 13.92 0.02
C ALA A 294 14.30 15.21 -0.55
N PHE A 295 14.91 16.05 0.31
CA PHE A 295 14.67 17.50 0.59
C PHE A 295 13.78 17.69 1.83
N ALA A 296 14.21 18.53 2.79
CA ALA A 296 13.73 18.51 4.17
C ALA A 296 12.58 19.51 4.44
N ILE A 297 11.39 19.00 4.79
CA ILE A 297 10.23 19.84 5.17
C ILE A 297 9.55 19.25 6.43
N ASP A 298 9.70 19.92 7.57
CA ASP A 298 9.21 19.50 8.89
C ASP A 298 7.66 19.53 9.04
N LYS A 299 7.13 18.78 10.02
CA LYS A 299 5.70 18.68 10.37
C LYS A 299 5.16 20.00 10.95
N ILE A 300 3.89 20.31 10.69
CA ILE A 300 3.21 21.47 11.29
C ILE A 300 2.50 21.03 12.57
N TYR A 301 3.25 21.06 13.68
CA TYR A 301 2.77 20.68 15.01
C TYR A 301 1.54 21.46 15.50
N SER A 302 0.47 20.75 15.83
CA SER A 302 -0.60 21.29 16.68
C SER A 302 -0.10 21.51 18.12
N PRO A 303 -0.52 22.59 18.81
CA PRO A 303 -0.23 22.82 20.23
C PRO A 303 -0.95 21.84 21.18
N ILE A 304 -1.88 21.03 20.67
CA ILE A 304 -2.71 20.10 21.46
C ILE A 304 -1.89 18.87 21.88
N VAL A 305 -2.08 18.41 23.12
CA VAL A 305 -1.44 17.20 23.67
C VAL A 305 -2.50 16.28 24.30
N GLU A 306 -2.55 15.02 23.87
CA GLU A 306 -3.46 14.00 24.46
C GLU A 306 -2.74 13.21 25.57
N GLY A 307 -3.39 13.11 26.73
CA GLY A 307 -2.76 12.64 27.97
C GLY A 307 -2.83 11.12 28.17
N GLY A 308 -1.67 10.50 28.38
CA GLY A 308 -1.52 9.08 28.69
C GLY A 308 -1.32 8.16 27.47
N GLU A 309 -1.37 8.72 26.26
CA GLU A 309 -1.22 7.97 25.00
C GLU A 309 0.25 7.72 24.63
N LEU A 310 0.51 6.57 24.02
CA LEU A 310 1.81 6.21 23.43
C LEU A 310 1.72 6.33 21.91
N GLU A 311 2.66 7.05 21.32
CA GLU A 311 2.70 7.44 19.91
C GLU A 311 3.86 6.73 19.22
N LEU A 312 3.67 6.29 17.98
CA LEU A 312 4.72 5.82 17.09
C LEU A 312 4.57 6.53 15.74
N GLU A 313 5.38 7.57 15.52
CA GLU A 313 5.42 8.30 14.25
C GLU A 313 6.46 7.71 13.27
N THR A 314 6.15 7.83 11.97
CA THR A 314 7.16 7.83 10.91
C THR A 314 6.84 8.95 9.91
N ARG A 315 7.77 9.91 9.77
CA ARG A 315 7.65 11.08 8.87
C ARG A 315 8.82 11.20 7.92
N GLY A 316 8.59 11.65 6.69
CA GLY A 316 9.64 11.78 5.68
C GLY A 316 9.18 12.54 4.44
N THR A 317 10.12 12.76 3.52
CA THR A 317 9.91 13.56 2.31
C THR A 317 10.48 12.89 1.04
N TYR A 318 10.02 13.32 -0.15
CA TYR A 318 10.60 13.03 -1.47
C TYR A 318 10.65 14.30 -2.31
N GLY A 319 11.83 14.82 -2.66
CA GLY A 319 12.05 15.97 -3.54
C GLY A 319 12.53 15.54 -4.93
N PHE A 320 12.10 16.29 -5.95
CA PHE A 320 12.35 16.05 -7.36
C PHE A 320 12.85 17.35 -7.99
N ASP A 321 13.91 17.28 -8.79
CA ASP A 321 14.50 18.45 -9.46
C ASP A 321 15.05 18.11 -10.87
N ASP A 322 15.36 19.14 -11.67
CA ASP A 322 16.11 19.02 -12.93
C ASP A 322 17.64 19.17 -12.71
N GLU A 323 18.08 19.74 -11.58
CA GLU A 323 19.49 19.88 -11.15
C GLU A 323 19.94 18.67 -10.30
N SER A 324 21.00 17.95 -10.74
CA SER A 324 21.39 16.67 -10.13
C SER A 324 22.02 16.75 -8.73
N ASP A 325 22.31 17.96 -8.28
CA ASP A 325 22.79 18.32 -6.94
C ASP A 325 21.65 18.81 -6.01
N LYS A 326 20.39 18.77 -6.48
CA LYS A 326 19.16 18.99 -5.69
C LYS A 326 18.13 17.85 -5.82
N ASP A 327 18.10 17.20 -6.99
CA ASP A 327 17.34 15.97 -7.19
C ASP A 327 17.87 14.88 -6.25
N ASP A 328 16.97 14.03 -5.75
CA ASP A 328 17.36 12.79 -5.10
C ASP A 328 18.14 12.99 -3.73
N ALA A 329 17.87 13.98 -2.87
CA ALA A 329 18.35 14.03 -1.44
C ALA A 329 17.40 13.25 -0.49
N TYR A 330 17.68 12.45 0.57
CA TYR A 330 16.68 11.71 1.41
C TYR A 330 16.64 12.17 2.86
N LYS A 331 15.46 12.14 3.52
CA LYS A 331 15.24 12.33 4.95
C LYS A 331 14.02 11.52 5.41
N GLN A 332 14.18 10.73 6.46
CA GLN A 332 13.13 9.88 7.04
C GLN A 332 13.39 9.66 8.53
N LEU A 333 12.40 9.99 9.35
CA LEU A 333 12.45 9.91 10.81
C LEU A 333 11.54 8.79 11.34
N PHE A 334 11.92 8.20 12.47
CA PHE A 334 11.14 7.20 13.19
C PHE A 334 11.04 7.59 14.68
N GLY A 335 9.83 7.91 15.14
CA GLY A 335 9.53 8.47 16.46
C GLY A 335 8.96 7.45 17.45
N ILE A 336 9.07 7.79 18.74
CA ILE A 336 8.32 7.16 19.83
C ILE A 336 7.95 8.20 20.90
N GLY A 337 6.74 8.75 20.80
CA GLY A 337 6.21 9.79 21.67
C GLY A 337 5.42 9.25 22.85
N TYR A 338 5.35 10.04 23.93
CA TYR A 338 4.44 9.76 25.05
C TYR A 338 3.82 11.04 25.64
N GLY A 339 2.49 11.05 25.73
CA GLY A 339 1.73 12.07 26.45
C GLY A 339 1.83 11.86 27.96
N PHE A 340 2.78 12.51 28.63
CA PHE A 340 2.96 12.39 30.09
C PHE A 340 1.80 13.01 30.89
N THR A 341 1.14 14.04 30.34
CA THR A 341 -0.07 14.70 30.88
C THR A 341 -0.87 15.32 29.74
N ASP A 342 -2.12 15.72 29.99
CA ASP A 342 -2.99 16.47 29.05
C ASP A 342 -2.47 17.88 28.66
N ARG A 343 -1.20 18.19 28.97
CA ARG A 343 -0.50 19.43 28.61
C ARG A 343 0.99 19.23 28.29
N PHE A 344 1.54 18.02 28.39
CA PHE A 344 2.98 17.78 28.17
C PHE A 344 3.23 16.40 27.56
N ALA A 345 3.84 16.40 26.38
CA ALA A 345 4.38 15.23 25.70
C ALA A 345 5.87 15.42 25.45
N ALA A 346 6.60 14.31 25.37
CA ALA A 346 7.96 14.29 24.84
C ALA A 346 8.13 13.07 23.93
N GLU A 347 8.98 13.21 22.93
CA GLU A 347 9.23 12.21 21.90
C GLU A 347 10.73 12.16 21.58
N THR A 348 11.18 11.03 21.02
CA THR A 348 12.54 10.88 20.50
C THR A 348 12.49 10.24 19.13
N TYR A 349 13.17 10.85 18.16
CA TYR A 349 13.30 10.32 16.81
C TYR A 349 14.71 9.82 16.53
N ALA A 350 14.80 8.80 15.68
CA ALA A 350 16.01 8.41 14.99
C ALA A 350 15.86 8.73 13.50
N GLU A 351 16.85 9.42 12.93
CA GLU A 351 16.80 9.92 11.56
C GLU A 351 17.77 9.19 10.62
N ILE A 352 17.34 9.01 9.37
CA ILE A 352 18.20 8.62 8.24
C ILE A 352 18.09 9.66 7.11
N GLU A 353 19.25 10.07 6.59
CA GLU A 353 19.40 11.08 5.52
C GLU A 353 20.17 10.49 4.31
N LYS A 354 20.14 11.12 3.13
CA LYS A 354 20.98 10.81 1.93
C LYS A 354 21.17 12.09 1.13
N GLU A 355 22.27 12.82 1.22
CA GLU A 355 22.48 13.94 0.29
C GLU A 355 22.41 13.52 -1.20
N PRO A 356 22.17 14.46 -2.14
CA PRO A 356 22.28 14.22 -3.58
C PRO A 356 23.63 13.58 -3.95
N GLU A 357 23.63 12.75 -4.99
CA GLU A 357 24.73 11.84 -5.38
C GLU A 357 25.23 10.83 -4.30
N GLU A 358 24.91 10.98 -3.01
CA GLU A 358 25.46 10.20 -1.90
C GLU A 358 24.65 8.93 -1.53
N SER A 359 25.06 8.23 -0.46
CA SER A 359 24.40 7.02 0.04
C SER A 359 23.66 7.24 1.36
N THR A 360 22.47 6.66 1.49
CA THR A 360 21.64 6.74 2.70
C THR A 360 22.41 6.31 3.95
N ARG A 361 22.39 7.17 4.96
CA ARG A 361 23.12 7.07 6.22
C ARG A 361 22.18 7.28 7.41
N PHE A 362 22.68 6.97 8.60
CA PHE A 362 22.09 7.46 9.84
C PHE A 362 22.65 8.87 10.09
N GLU A 363 21.78 9.82 10.40
CA GLU A 363 22.15 11.22 10.55
C GLU A 363 22.06 11.65 12.02
N ALA A 364 20.84 11.79 12.55
CA ALA A 364 20.59 12.43 13.83
C ALA A 364 19.82 11.59 14.87
N LEU A 365 20.05 11.92 16.14
CA LEU A 365 19.13 11.61 17.24
C LEU A 365 18.47 12.91 17.70
N ILE A 366 17.14 12.94 17.66
CA ILE A 366 16.33 14.11 18.01
C ILE A 366 15.54 13.80 19.29
N ALA A 367 15.42 14.79 20.18
CA ALA A 367 14.57 14.73 21.37
C ALA A 367 13.64 15.96 21.43
N GLU A 368 12.34 15.73 21.27
CA GLU A 368 11.29 16.76 21.22
C GLU A 368 10.52 16.85 22.54
N ALA A 369 10.07 18.06 22.90
CA ALA A 369 9.28 18.33 24.10
C ALA A 369 8.20 19.37 23.80
N ARG A 370 6.93 18.94 23.80
CA ARG A 370 5.75 19.77 23.47
C ARG A 370 4.91 20.05 24.71
N TYR A 371 4.62 21.34 24.97
CA TYR A 371 3.85 21.80 26.12
C TYR A 371 2.67 22.70 25.71
N GLN A 372 1.45 22.26 26.03
CA GLN A 372 0.21 23.00 25.78
C GLN A 372 -0.04 24.04 26.87
N LEU A 373 -0.15 25.32 26.51
CA LEU A 373 -0.23 26.42 27.47
C LEU A 373 -1.61 26.54 28.14
N PHE A 374 -2.68 26.29 27.38
CA PHE A 374 -4.08 26.50 27.78
C PHE A 374 -4.97 25.33 27.36
N GLU A 375 -6.12 25.13 28.01
CA GLU A 375 -7.05 24.07 27.60
C GLU A 375 -7.66 24.37 26.21
N GLN A 376 -7.94 23.32 25.43
CA GLN A 376 -8.42 23.47 24.06
C GLN A 376 -9.76 24.23 24.04
N GLY A 377 -9.81 25.35 23.33
CA GLY A 377 -10.96 26.26 23.28
C GLY A 377 -11.16 27.14 24.52
N GLU A 378 -10.22 27.18 25.47
CA GLU A 378 -10.24 28.09 26.63
C GLU A 378 -10.18 29.57 26.17
N TYR A 379 -9.41 29.82 25.10
CA TYR A 379 -9.20 31.15 24.51
C TYR A 379 -9.59 31.19 23.03
N TRP A 380 -9.50 32.38 22.43
CA TRP A 380 -9.82 32.57 21.00
C TRP A 380 -8.84 31.83 20.08
N LEU A 381 -7.62 31.56 20.55
CA LEU A 381 -6.51 30.91 19.86
C LEU A 381 -5.88 29.90 20.81
N ASP A 382 -5.72 28.68 20.35
CA ASP A 382 -5.07 27.58 21.07
C ASP A 382 -3.55 27.73 20.91
N SER A 383 -2.77 27.52 21.96
CA SER A 383 -1.33 27.79 21.92
C SER A 383 -0.47 26.89 22.79
N GLY A 384 0.75 26.66 22.32
CA GLY A 384 1.74 25.76 22.91
C GLY A 384 3.16 26.29 22.71
N ALA A 385 4.07 25.74 23.49
CA ALA A 385 5.50 25.90 23.31
C ALA A 385 6.11 24.53 23.01
N TYR A 386 7.16 24.52 22.22
CA TYR A 386 7.88 23.33 21.81
C TYR A 386 9.37 23.60 21.84
N LEU A 387 10.13 22.61 22.28
CA LEU A 387 11.59 22.63 22.33
C LEU A 387 12.11 21.30 21.79
N GLU A 388 13.09 21.36 20.91
CA GLU A 388 13.72 20.23 20.26
C GLU A 388 15.23 20.36 20.39
N TYR A 389 15.89 19.22 20.60
CA TYR A 389 17.33 19.12 20.71
C TYR A 389 17.80 18.01 19.77
N GLU A 390 18.67 18.38 18.84
CA GLU A 390 19.25 17.45 17.87
C GLU A 390 20.72 17.17 18.19
N TYR A 391 21.14 15.94 17.91
CA TYR A 391 22.54 15.54 17.96
C TYR A 391 22.90 14.74 16.70
N LYS A 392 23.79 15.32 15.87
CA LYS A 392 24.35 14.74 14.63
C LYS A 392 25.68 14.04 14.99
N PRO A 393 25.71 12.71 15.28
CA PRO A 393 26.82 12.10 16.02
C PRO A 393 28.10 11.86 15.20
N ARG A 394 28.01 12.11 13.89
CA ARG A 394 29.09 11.94 12.91
C ARG A 394 30.07 13.11 12.98
N ASP A 395 29.53 14.32 12.82
CA ASP A 395 30.31 15.55 12.72
C ASP A 395 30.44 16.22 14.11
N GLY A 396 29.54 15.86 15.05
CA GLY A 396 29.63 16.22 16.47
C GLY A 396 28.80 17.44 16.85
N GLU A 397 27.97 17.91 15.92
CA GLU A 397 27.12 19.09 16.03
C GLU A 397 25.92 18.84 16.95
N HIS A 398 25.44 19.93 17.55
CA HIS A 398 24.34 19.90 18.51
C HIS A 398 23.42 21.09 18.30
N GLU A 399 22.15 20.85 18.01
CA GLU A 399 21.19 21.88 17.65
C GLU A 399 20.11 22.08 18.73
N LEU A 400 19.48 23.25 18.73
CA LEU A 400 18.37 23.56 19.62
C LEU A 400 17.30 24.41 18.92
N GLU A 401 16.23 23.76 18.47
CA GLU A 401 15.08 24.40 17.83
C GLU A 401 13.97 24.70 18.87
N ALA A 402 13.35 25.87 18.78
CA ALA A 402 12.23 26.27 19.62
C ALA A 402 11.06 26.76 18.76
N LYS A 403 9.88 26.12 18.90
CA LYS A 403 8.69 26.42 18.11
C LYS A 403 7.60 27.03 19.01
N ALA A 404 7.07 28.19 18.63
CA ALA A 404 5.85 28.75 19.21
C ALA A 404 4.65 28.30 18.36
N LEU A 405 3.79 27.47 18.95
CA LEU A 405 2.70 26.78 18.26
C LEU A 405 1.38 27.50 18.48
N LEU A 406 0.66 27.84 17.40
CA LEU A 406 -0.63 28.55 17.45
C LEU A 406 -1.65 27.84 16.55
N GLU A 407 -2.81 27.45 17.08
CA GLU A 407 -3.90 26.84 16.28
C GLU A 407 -5.22 27.60 16.46
N LYS A 408 -5.97 27.72 15.36
CA LYS A 408 -7.37 28.15 15.34
C LYS A 408 -8.28 27.06 14.77
N SER A 409 -8.71 26.14 15.62
CA SER A 409 -9.82 25.22 15.28
C SER A 409 -11.19 25.91 15.30
N THR A 410 -12.04 25.56 14.34
CA THR A 410 -13.48 25.89 14.27
C THR A 410 -14.29 24.62 13.98
N SER A 411 -15.56 24.72 13.57
CA SER A 411 -16.30 23.54 13.12
C SER A 411 -15.75 22.99 11.80
N ASP A 412 -15.52 23.88 10.83
CA ASP A 412 -15.31 23.54 9.42
C ASP A 412 -13.85 23.75 8.97
N TRP A 413 -13.09 24.57 9.70
CA TRP A 413 -11.70 24.93 9.39
C TRP A 413 -10.77 24.72 10.59
N ILE A 414 -9.55 24.28 10.30
CA ILE A 414 -8.38 24.33 11.18
C ILE A 414 -7.34 25.22 10.50
N GLY A 415 -6.62 26.05 11.25
CA GLY A 415 -5.45 26.74 10.74
C GLY A 415 -4.36 26.84 11.80
N THR A 416 -3.16 26.39 11.45
CA THR A 416 -2.03 26.27 12.38
C THR A 416 -0.88 27.15 11.90
N VAL A 417 -0.16 27.78 12.84
CA VAL A 417 1.02 28.61 12.57
C VAL A 417 2.10 28.25 13.58
N ASN A 418 3.27 27.87 13.08
CA ASN A 418 4.46 27.62 13.86
C ASN A 418 5.48 28.71 13.55
N PHE A 419 5.91 29.45 14.58
CA PHE A 419 7.06 30.33 14.50
C PHE A 419 8.26 29.62 15.10
N VAL A 420 9.32 29.49 14.31
CA VAL A 420 10.50 28.67 14.60
C VAL A 420 11.71 29.56 14.80
N ILE A 421 12.59 29.18 15.72
CA ILE A 421 13.97 29.66 15.76
C ILE A 421 14.90 28.49 16.12
N ALA A 422 15.96 28.28 15.34
CA ALA A 422 16.94 27.20 15.53
C ALA A 422 18.37 27.75 15.58
N ARG A 423 19.30 26.95 16.12
CA ARG A 423 20.74 27.27 16.21
C ARG A 423 21.58 26.10 16.71
N GLU A 424 22.79 25.97 16.14
CA GLU A 424 23.88 25.13 16.66
C GLU A 424 24.43 25.67 18.00
N ILE A 425 24.36 24.88 19.07
CA ILE A 425 24.70 25.27 20.45
C ILE A 425 26.03 24.73 20.96
N PHE A 426 26.68 23.74 20.31
CA PHE A 426 27.96 23.17 20.77
C PHE A 426 28.95 22.75 19.65
N GLY A 427 29.33 23.66 18.74
CA GLY A 427 30.40 23.46 17.75
C GLY A 427 31.57 24.44 17.88
N GLU A 428 32.15 24.90 16.75
CA GLU A 428 33.07 26.06 16.71
C GLU A 428 32.31 27.42 16.88
N GLY A 429 31.30 27.43 17.76
CA GLY A 429 30.42 28.53 18.17
C GLY A 429 30.45 29.81 17.32
N GLY A 430 29.93 29.72 16.10
CA GLY A 430 29.95 30.79 15.11
C GLY A 430 28.66 30.94 14.30
N GLU A 431 27.89 29.85 14.14
CA GLU A 431 26.64 29.83 13.37
C GLU A 431 25.64 30.92 13.77
N PRO A 432 24.82 31.43 12.83
CA PRO A 432 23.82 32.49 13.08
C PRO A 432 22.65 31.98 13.95
N TRP A 433 21.51 32.67 13.90
CA TRP A 433 20.23 32.07 14.25
C TRP A 433 19.46 31.81 12.95
N GLU A 434 18.89 30.62 12.84
CA GLU A 434 17.95 30.26 11.77
C GLU A 434 16.53 30.57 12.22
N GLY A 435 15.61 30.79 11.28
CA GLY A 435 14.20 30.97 11.62
C GLY A 435 13.23 30.63 10.49
N ALA A 436 12.10 30.05 10.88
CA ALA A 436 11.08 29.60 9.93
C ALA A 436 9.66 29.96 10.36
N VAL A 437 8.77 29.99 9.37
CA VAL A 437 7.31 30.09 9.52
C VAL A 437 6.68 28.94 8.75
N ARG A 438 6.06 28.01 9.48
CA ARG A 438 5.40 26.83 8.91
C ARG A 438 3.89 26.97 9.17
N TRP A 439 3.06 26.98 8.11
CA TRP A 439 1.64 27.38 8.15
C TRP A 439 0.73 26.40 7.41
N ASN A 440 -0.47 26.15 7.95
CA ASN A 440 -1.51 25.41 7.22
C ASN A 440 -2.92 26.00 7.37
N ALA A 441 -3.79 25.62 6.44
CA ALA A 441 -5.24 25.78 6.53
C ALA A 441 -5.95 24.54 5.97
N LEU A 442 -6.64 23.81 6.85
CA LEU A 442 -7.33 22.54 6.56
C LEU A 442 -8.85 22.72 6.62
N TYR A 443 -9.58 22.10 5.70
CA TYR A 443 -11.05 22.09 5.68
C TYR A 443 -11.60 20.73 6.11
N ARG A 444 -12.34 20.70 7.22
CA ARG A 444 -12.86 19.48 7.84
C ARG A 444 -14.06 18.94 7.07
N ILE A 445 -13.81 18.01 6.15
CA ILE A 445 -14.88 17.21 5.51
C ILE A 445 -15.31 16.08 6.46
N SER A 446 -14.35 15.41 7.11
CA SER A 446 -14.57 14.42 8.16
C SER A 446 -13.27 14.12 8.91
N GLN A 447 -13.34 13.43 10.05
CA GLN A 447 -12.15 12.91 10.76
C GLN A 447 -11.26 11.95 9.91
N TYR A 448 -11.71 11.54 8.72
CA TYR A 448 -10.97 10.68 7.80
C TYR A 448 -10.42 11.43 6.58
N ALA A 449 -10.71 12.74 6.44
CA ALA A 449 -10.27 13.57 5.32
C ALA A 449 -10.44 15.07 5.65
N GLU A 450 -9.31 15.76 5.82
CA GLU A 450 -9.21 17.20 6.04
C GLU A 450 -8.23 17.78 5.01
N PRO A 451 -8.66 18.00 3.74
CA PRO A 451 -7.83 18.60 2.70
C PRO A 451 -7.57 20.08 2.96
N GLY A 452 -6.41 20.58 2.55
CA GLY A 452 -5.98 21.95 2.82
C GLY A 452 -4.81 22.42 1.95
N ILE A 453 -4.15 23.48 2.42
CA ILE A 453 -2.90 24.02 1.87
C ILE A 453 -1.88 24.15 3.01
N GLU A 454 -0.62 23.85 2.71
CA GLU A 454 0.55 24.06 3.56
C GLU A 454 1.51 25.06 2.87
N TRP A 455 2.18 25.87 3.68
CA TRP A 455 3.24 26.79 3.26
C TRP A 455 4.37 26.75 4.31
N HIS A 456 5.60 26.63 3.85
CA HIS A 456 6.80 26.67 4.68
C HIS A 456 7.73 27.73 4.11
N SER A 457 8.41 28.43 5.02
CA SER A 457 9.26 29.59 4.73
C SER A 457 10.38 29.58 5.76
N GLU A 458 11.63 29.48 5.31
CA GLU A 458 12.80 29.18 6.14
C GLU A 458 13.96 30.10 5.74
N VAL A 459 14.76 30.54 6.73
CA VAL A 459 15.85 31.50 6.54
C VAL A 459 17.02 31.10 7.43
N GLU A 460 18.15 30.72 6.81
CA GLU A 460 19.35 30.21 7.50
C GLU A 460 20.04 31.28 8.37
N ASP A 461 20.27 32.49 7.85
CA ASP A 461 20.88 33.60 8.61
C ASP A 461 19.86 34.73 8.87
N LEU A 462 19.31 34.77 10.09
CA LEU A 462 18.44 35.86 10.55
C LEU A 462 19.19 37.20 10.80
N ASP A 463 20.51 37.20 10.97
CA ASP A 463 21.33 38.41 11.08
C ASP A 463 21.66 38.99 9.68
N HIS A 464 21.75 38.15 8.63
CA HIS A 464 21.99 38.55 7.23
C HIS A 464 21.03 37.90 6.22
N MET A 465 19.73 38.10 6.39
CA MET A 465 18.69 37.63 5.45
C MET A 465 19.04 37.99 3.99
N GLY A 466 19.26 36.97 3.15
CA GLY A 466 19.57 37.12 1.72
C GLY A 466 18.39 37.60 0.87
N ASP A 467 18.53 37.58 -0.46
CA ASP A 467 17.40 37.80 -1.35
C ASP A 467 16.39 36.62 -1.24
N PHE A 468 15.13 36.83 -1.66
CA PHE A 468 14.05 35.84 -1.47
C PHE A 468 14.32 34.50 -2.18
N ASP A 469 15.06 34.53 -3.28
CA ASP A 469 15.39 33.35 -4.08
C ASP A 469 16.54 32.53 -3.43
N GLU A 470 17.26 33.12 -2.46
CA GLU A 470 18.34 32.53 -1.63
C GLU A 470 17.81 32.01 -0.27
N GLN A 471 16.53 31.62 -0.21
CA GLN A 471 15.81 31.19 0.99
C GLN A 471 14.80 30.09 0.65
N THR A 472 14.53 29.13 1.54
CA THR A 472 13.56 28.07 1.28
C THR A 472 12.12 28.57 1.43
N HIS A 473 11.36 28.59 0.33
CA HIS A 473 9.94 28.91 0.30
C HIS A 473 9.18 27.88 -0.54
N VAL A 474 8.30 27.11 0.10
CA VAL A 474 7.57 25.99 -0.53
C VAL A 474 6.09 26.01 -0.17
N VAL A 475 5.20 25.73 -1.13
CA VAL A 475 3.74 25.81 -0.95
C VAL A 475 3.00 24.71 -1.70
N GLY A 476 1.93 24.15 -1.14
CA GLY A 476 1.12 23.20 -1.90
C GLY A 476 -0.08 22.58 -1.18
N PRO A 477 -0.89 21.79 -1.92
CA PRO A 477 -2.00 21.04 -1.35
C PRO A 477 -1.56 19.98 -0.34
N THR A 478 -2.35 19.83 0.72
CA THR A 478 -2.21 18.77 1.72
C THR A 478 -3.54 18.03 1.93
N ILE A 479 -3.48 16.82 2.49
CA ILE A 479 -4.62 16.12 3.06
C ILE A 479 -4.24 15.36 4.33
N HIS A 480 -4.90 15.72 5.42
CA HIS A 480 -4.77 15.07 6.73
C HIS A 480 -5.97 14.14 6.99
N GLY A 481 -5.86 13.24 7.96
CA GLY A 481 -7.01 12.50 8.50
C GLY A 481 -6.62 11.24 9.28
N LYS A 482 -7.62 10.50 9.79
CA LYS A 482 -7.42 9.15 10.34
C LYS A 482 -7.74 8.07 9.30
N LEU A 483 -6.98 6.98 9.27
CA LEU A 483 -7.29 5.75 8.51
C LEU A 483 -8.24 4.83 9.29
N CYS A 484 -8.08 4.81 10.61
CA CYS A 484 -8.99 4.23 11.60
C CYS A 484 -8.66 4.85 12.97
N ASP A 485 -9.44 4.53 14.01
CA ASP A 485 -9.43 5.22 15.32
C ASP A 485 -8.02 5.51 15.90
N ASN A 486 -7.06 4.61 15.69
CA ASN A 486 -5.67 4.65 16.21
C ASN A 486 -4.60 5.06 15.17
N TRP A 487 -4.95 5.35 13.91
CA TRP A 487 -3.96 5.66 12.85
C TRP A 487 -4.29 7.01 12.20
N LYS A 488 -3.42 7.99 12.36
CA LYS A 488 -3.43 9.28 11.63
C LYS A 488 -2.51 9.23 10.41
N TYR A 489 -2.77 10.09 9.43
CA TYR A 489 -1.90 10.32 8.28
C TYR A 489 -1.92 11.80 7.87
N GLU A 490 -0.80 12.26 7.32
CA GLU A 490 -0.68 13.52 6.57
C GLU A 490 0.01 13.22 5.22
N LEU A 491 -0.45 13.85 4.14
CA LEU A 491 0.18 13.78 2.82
C LEU A 491 0.11 15.14 2.15
N ALA A 492 1.26 15.73 1.82
CA ALA A 492 1.34 16.98 1.06
C ALA A 492 2.18 16.83 -0.20
N GLY A 493 1.87 17.62 -1.22
CA GLY A 493 2.71 17.82 -2.41
C GLY A 493 2.97 19.31 -2.55
N LEU A 494 4.21 19.71 -2.31
CA LEU A 494 4.69 21.08 -2.13
C LEU A 494 5.56 21.47 -3.32
N PHE A 495 5.43 22.70 -3.80
CA PHE A 495 6.16 23.21 -4.95
C PHE A 495 7.10 24.33 -4.49
N ALA A 496 8.28 24.41 -5.11
CA ALA A 496 9.21 25.52 -4.92
C ALA A 496 8.58 26.87 -5.31
N VAL A 497 8.96 27.92 -4.59
CA VAL A 497 8.62 29.32 -4.87
C VAL A 497 9.87 30.20 -5.00
N SER A 498 11.02 29.67 -4.59
CA SER A 498 12.39 30.22 -4.65
C SER A 498 13.33 29.17 -5.27
N ASP A 499 14.57 29.56 -5.58
CA ASP A 499 15.52 28.73 -6.35
C ASP A 499 16.39 27.78 -5.48
N GLU A 500 16.29 27.87 -4.15
CA GLU A 500 17.00 27.02 -3.19
C GLU A 500 16.40 25.59 -3.03
N PRO A 501 15.09 25.40 -2.73
CA PRO A 501 14.48 24.08 -2.51
C PRO A 501 14.27 23.30 -3.81
N SER A 502 14.17 21.96 -3.72
CA SER A 502 13.83 21.12 -4.88
C SER A 502 12.46 21.48 -5.48
N ASP A 503 12.41 21.58 -6.81
CA ASP A 503 11.29 22.06 -7.64
C ASP A 503 9.89 21.52 -7.21
N PHE A 504 9.83 20.24 -6.82
CA PHE A 504 8.66 19.63 -6.18
C PHE A 504 9.03 18.67 -5.05
N THR A 505 8.38 18.77 -3.87
CA THR A 505 8.57 17.87 -2.72
C THR A 505 7.26 17.27 -2.19
N VAL A 506 7.21 15.95 -2.06
CA VAL A 506 6.15 15.19 -1.38
C VAL A 506 6.51 15.02 0.10
N ARG A 507 5.59 15.32 1.02
CA ARG A 507 5.73 15.12 2.48
C ARG A 507 4.74 14.06 2.96
N TRP A 508 5.17 13.14 3.83
CA TRP A 508 4.27 12.21 4.52
C TRP A 508 4.51 12.15 6.03
N VAL A 509 3.42 11.95 6.76
CA VAL A 509 3.43 11.53 8.17
C VAL A 509 2.48 10.36 8.33
N LEU A 510 2.88 9.36 9.10
CA LEU A 510 2.01 8.27 9.51
C LEU A 510 2.24 7.98 11.00
N GLU A 511 1.18 8.06 11.80
CA GLU A 511 1.23 8.15 13.26
C GLU A 511 0.28 7.11 13.86
N TYR A 512 0.74 6.35 14.87
CA TYR A 512 -0.02 5.27 15.52
C TYR A 512 -0.14 5.46 17.04
N GLU A 513 -1.37 5.66 17.51
CA GLU A 513 -1.77 5.88 18.91
C GLU A 513 -2.20 4.55 19.58
N LEU A 514 -2.00 4.35 20.89
CA LEU A 514 -2.11 3.02 21.56
C LEU A 514 -3.01 2.89 22.81
#